data_AF-A0A7V6UCR0-F1
#
_entry.id   AF-A0A7V6UCR0-F1
#
_cell.length_a   1.000
_cell.length_b   1.000
_cell.length_c   1.000
_cell.angle_alpha   90.00
_cell.angle_beta   90.00
_cell.angle_gamma   90.00
#
_symmetry.space_group_name_H-M   'P 1'
#
loop_
_entity.id
_entity.type
_entity.pdbx_description
1 polymer ?
#
loop_
_entity_poly.entity_id
_entity_poly.type
_entity_poly.pdbx_seq_one_letter_code
_entity_poly.pdbx_strand_id
1 'polypeptide(L)' 'MTETLQEFYGYFKSAATLTTMAVFIISGLYLLVIDGLDLKNKGLKKELTVARIVGLLYIFGSMIVFIIFKYIL' A
#
# COMPACT_ATOMS: atom_id res chain seq x y z
N MET A 1 24.52 -4.73 -13.72
CA MET A 1 23.16 -5.18 -13.37
C MET A 1 23.12 -6.67 -13.66
N THR A 2 22.83 -7.55 -12.68
CA THR A 2 22.68 -8.99 -12.94
C THR A 2 21.33 -9.25 -13.63
N GLU A 3 21.21 -10.30 -14.45
CA GLU A 3 19.97 -10.64 -15.20
C GLU A 3 18.76 -10.75 -14.26
N THR A 4 18.95 -11.35 -13.08
CA THR A 4 17.93 -11.46 -12.02
C THR A 4 17.37 -10.11 -11.54
N LEU A 5 18.19 -9.08 -11.51
CA LEU A 5 17.77 -7.75 -11.07
C LEU A 5 16.94 -7.04 -12.15
N GLN A 6 17.23 -7.30 -13.43
CA GLN A 6 16.46 -6.76 -14.56
C GLN A 6 15.07 -7.39 -14.64
N GLU A 7 14.98 -8.71 -14.47
CA GLU A 7 13.70 -9.43 -14.44
C GLU A 7 12.82 -8.97 -13.28
N PHE A 8 13.40 -8.85 -12.09
CA PHE A 8 12.73 -8.32 -10.92
C PHE A 8 12.19 -6.91 -11.20
N TYR A 9 13.02 -6.03 -11.73
CA TYR A 9 12.62 -4.67 -12.05
C TYR A 9 11.48 -4.62 -13.08
N GLY A 10 11.58 -5.42 -14.16
CA GLY A 10 10.54 -5.50 -15.19
C GLY A 10 9.19 -5.96 -14.63
N TYR A 11 9.20 -6.95 -13.73
CA TYR A 11 7.98 -7.41 -13.05
C TYR A 11 7.31 -6.28 -12.27
N PHE A 12 8.04 -5.59 -11.39
CA PHE A 12 7.47 -4.50 -10.59
C PHE A 12 7.00 -3.32 -11.44
N LYS A 13 7.74 -2.98 -12.50
CA LYS A 13 7.31 -1.95 -13.47
C LYS A 13 5.99 -2.31 -14.15
N SER A 14 5.83 -3.57 -14.54
CA SER A 14 4.58 -4.07 -15.15
C SER A 14 3.41 -4.08 -14.15
N ALA A 15 3.68 -4.42 -12.89
CA ALA A 15 2.68 -4.47 -11.83
C ALA A 15 2.29 -3.09 -11.28
N ALA A 16 3.13 -2.07 -11.45
CA ALA A 16 2.89 -0.68 -11.05
C ALA A 16 1.89 0.03 -11.99
N THR A 17 0.65 -0.49 -12.00
CA THR A 17 -0.47 0.08 -12.75
C THR A 17 -1.33 0.98 -11.88
N LEU A 18 -2.11 1.86 -12.51
CA LEU A 18 -3.10 2.69 -11.81
C LEU A 18 -4.11 1.83 -11.04
N THR A 19 -4.52 0.70 -11.61
CA THR A 19 -5.45 -0.25 -10.96
C THR A 19 -4.83 -0.83 -9.71
N THR A 20 -3.58 -1.27 -9.76
CA THR A 20 -2.85 -1.80 -8.59
C THR A 20 -2.80 -0.73 -7.49
N MET A 21 -2.36 0.48 -7.82
CA MET A 21 -2.32 1.60 -6.87
C MET A 21 -3.70 1.88 -6.25
N ALA A 22 -4.76 1.93 -7.07
CA ALA A 22 -6.12 2.17 -6.61
C ALA A 22 -6.61 1.08 -5.64
N VAL A 23 -6.33 -0.20 -5.91
CA VAL A 23 -6.66 -1.32 -5.02
C VAL A 23 -5.95 -1.17 -3.67
N PHE A 24 -4.67 -0.80 -3.65
CA PHE A 24 -3.94 -0.55 -2.40
C PHE A 24 -4.49 0.65 -1.63
N ILE A 25 -4.84 1.75 -2.32
CA ILE A 25 -5.47 2.92 -1.68
C ILE A 25 -6.81 2.53 -1.06
N ILE A 26 -7.67 1.82 -1.79
CA ILE A 26 -8.98 1.37 -1.29
C ILE A 26 -8.81 0.43 -0.09
N SER A 27 -7.87 -0.51 -0.16
CA SER A 27 -7.54 -1.40 0.96
C SER A 27 -7.04 -0.64 2.18
N GLY A 28 -6.22 0.40 1.97
CA GLY A 28 -5.78 1.29 3.05
C GLY A 28 -6.94 2.07 3.67
N LEU A 29 -7.85 2.61 2.86
CA LEU A 29 -9.06 3.27 3.36
C LEU A 29 -9.97 2.31 4.13
N TYR A 30 -10.11 1.07 3.66
CA TYR A 30 -10.85 0.03 4.37
C TYR A 30 -10.28 -0.20 5.78
N LEU A 31 -8.96 -0.37 5.90
CA LEU A 31 -8.28 -0.52 7.19
C LEU A 31 -8.50 0.68 8.12
N LEU A 32 -8.46 1.90 7.58
CA LEU A 32 -8.63 3.12 8.37
C LEU A 32 -10.07 3.33 8.85
N VAL A 33 -11.04 3.04 7.98
CA VAL A 33 -12.44 3.36 8.22
C VAL A 33 -13.17 2.18 8.85
N ILE A 34 -13.16 1.02 8.21
CA ILE A 34 -13.98 -0.12 8.65
C ILE A 34 -13.31 -0.79 9.86
N ASP A 35 -12.11 -1.33 9.68
CA ASP A 35 -11.40 -2.01 10.77
C ASP A 35 -11.01 -1.02 11.87
N GLY A 36 -10.60 0.20 11.51
CA GLY A 36 -10.29 1.25 12.46
C GLY A 36 -11.48 1.64 13.34
N LEU A 37 -12.70 1.70 12.81
CA LEU A 37 -13.88 1.95 13.63
C LEU A 37 -14.25 0.74 14.49
N ASP A 38 -14.17 -0.48 13.95
CA ASP A 38 -14.46 -1.71 14.70
C ASP A 38 -13.50 -1.88 15.90
N LEU A 39 -12.19 -1.69 15.68
CA LEU A 39 -11.17 -1.76 16.74
C LEU A 39 -11.37 -0.67 17.80
N LYS A 40 -11.79 0.53 17.38
CA LYS A 40 -12.13 1.62 18.29
C LYS A 40 -13.33 1.25 19.16
N ASN A 41 -14.37 0.67 18.57
CA ASN A 41 -15.58 0.23 19.28
C ASN A 41 -15.28 -0.90 20.27
N LYS A 42 -14.33 -1.77 19.95
CA LYS A 42 -13.83 -2.84 20.84
C LYS A 42 -12.84 -2.36 21.91
N GLY A 43 -12.46 -1.09 21.92
CA GLY A 43 -11.49 -0.55 22.88
C GLY A 43 -10.03 -0.99 22.67
N LEU A 44 -9.72 -1.59 21.52
CA LEU A 44 -8.41 -2.16 21.17
C LEU A 44 -7.45 -1.07 20.65
N LYS A 45 -6.86 -0.31 21.58
CA LYS A 45 -6.07 0.90 21.26
C LYS A 45 -4.74 0.62 20.53
N LYS A 46 -4.08 -0.51 20.82
CA LYS A 46 -2.78 -0.85 20.20
C LYS A 46 -3.00 -1.27 18.74
N GLU A 47 -3.95 -2.16 18.54
CA GLU A 47 -4.39 -2.70 17.26
C GLU A 47 -4.91 -1.56 16.37
N LEU A 48 -5.71 -0.65 16.94
CA LEU A 48 -6.17 0.56 16.23
C LEU A 48 -4.99 1.41 15.73
N THR A 49 -3.94 1.56 16.54
CA THR A 49 -2.76 2.33 16.14
C THR A 49 -2.03 1.65 14.99
N VAL A 50 -1.86 0.32 15.07
CA VAL A 50 -1.24 -0.47 14.01
C VAL A 50 -2.07 -0.40 12.73
N ALA A 51 -3.39 -0.63 12.80
CA ALA A 51 -4.29 -0.55 11.65
C ALA A 51 -4.23 0.83 10.97
N ARG A 52 -4.11 1.91 11.75
CA ARG A 52 -3.92 3.26 11.22
C ARG A 52 -2.60 3.43 10.49
N ILE A 53 -1.49 2.97 11.08
CA ILE A 53 -0.17 3.04 10.45
C ILE A 53 -0.15 2.23 9.15
N VAL A 54 -0.65 0.99 9.17
CA VAL A 54 -0.69 0.12 8.01
C VAL A 54 -1.60 0.69 6.92
N GLY A 55 -2.77 1.21 7.27
CA GLY A 55 -3.67 1.87 6.32
C GLY A 55 -3.02 3.06 5.62
N LEU A 56 -2.31 3.92 6.37
CA LEU A 56 -1.56 5.03 5.80
C LEU A 56 -0.40 4.57 4.91
N LEU A 57 0.32 3.51 5.30
CA LEU A 57 1.37 2.90 4.48
C LEU A 57 0.82 2.34 3.17
N TYR A 58 -0.37 1.74 3.18
CA TYR A 58 -1.02 1.27 1.95
C TYR A 58 -1.34 2.42 1.01
N ILE A 59 -1.87 3.53 1.52
CA ILE A 59 -2.21 4.70 0.71
C ILE A 59 -0.95 5.37 0.17
N PHE A 60 -0.09 5.89 1.05
CA PHE A 60 1.07 6.68 0.63
C PHE A 60 2.17 5.81 0.03
N GLY A 61 2.39 4.61 0.57
CA GLY A 61 3.38 3.68 0.05
C GLY A 61 3.05 3.23 -1.37
N SER A 62 1.79 2.91 -1.68
CA SER A 62 1.42 2.54 -3.05
C SER A 62 1.56 3.70 -4.04
N MET A 63 1.24 4.93 -3.63
CA MET A 63 1.48 6.12 -4.46
C MET A 63 2.97 6.33 -4.74
N ILE A 64 3.81 6.22 -3.71
CA ILE A 64 5.27 6.37 -3.85
C ILE A 64 5.83 5.28 -4.76
N VAL A 65 5.47 4.01 -4.53
CA VAL A 65 5.92 2.88 -5.36
C VAL A 65 5.46 3.05 -6.80
N PHE A 66 4.20 3.44 -7.03
CA PHE A 66 3.70 3.72 -8.36
C PHE A 66 4.52 4.82 -9.06
N ILE A 67 4.78 5.93 -8.37
CA ILE A 67 5.55 7.04 -8.95
C ILE A 67 6.98 6.61 -9.30
N ILE A 68 7.65 5.90 -8.39
CA ILE A 68 9.03 5.43 -8.58
C ILE A 68 9.11 4.50 -9.80
N PHE A 69 8.27 3.46 -9.85
CA PHE A 69 8.35 2.45 -10.91
C PHE A 69 7.78 2.91 -12.25
N LYS A 70 6.83 3.86 -12.26
CA LYS A 70 6.21 4.33 -13.50
C LYS A 70 6.94 5.49 -14.15
N TYR A 71 7.49 6.42 -13.36
CA TYR A 71 8.02 7.69 -13.88
C TYR A 71 9.52 7.88 -13.65
N ILE A 72 10.11 7.27 -12.61
CA ILE A 72 11.54 7.50 -12.29
C ILE A 72 12.41 6.41 -12.90
N LEU A 73 12.03 5.15 -12.67
CA LEU A 73 12.72 3.98 -13.21
C LEU A 73 12.06 3.57 -14.53
#